data_AF-A0A135UZZ2-F1
#
_entry.id   AF-A0A135UZZ2-F1
#
_cell.length_a   1.000
_cell.length_b   1.000
_cell.length_c   1.000
_cell.angle_alpha   90.00
_cell.angle_beta   90.00
_cell.angle_gamma   90.00
#
_symmetry.space_group_name_H-M   'P 1'
#
loop_
_entity.id
_entity.type
_entity.pdbx_description
1 polymer ?
#
loop_
_entity_poly.entity_id
_entity_poly.type
_entity_poly.pdbx_seq_one_letter_code
_entity_poly.pdbx_strand_id
1 'polypeptide(L)'
;MAAIQSIFQEYAERLNCRLPDEDTTKLSYTGHSASQLLSLPAGFEHLEVSSYVNITILHQIGDASTGDLAAILLVQISPKADSPASSTATVIEFRRHVFCQVQGTTISNIKVIDDVDALRNSDSRAVRPPTWSAKAPPPGFSLAETYRAYFNCVSTRTMDENLSKFTNDHITFNGHYVTREQYRGAMEECHDVMADCKNTLESLIVDEKKQQLAARVVFEWTPVKTWNGIEPTGKRVKFTEHVFVWFDECRMHTSVTLLDMEAFREQMGV
;
A
#
# COMPACT_ATOMS: atom_id res chain seq x y z
N MET A 1 -12.70 2.07 16.62
CA MET A 1 -12.20 2.20 15.23
C MET A 1 -12.43 3.61 14.67
N ALA A 2 -13.65 4.17 14.70
CA ALA A 2 -13.94 5.47 14.06
C ALA A 2 -13.03 6.64 14.49
N ALA A 3 -12.60 6.71 15.75
CA ALA A 3 -11.80 7.83 16.25
C ALA A 3 -10.46 8.02 15.51
N ILE A 4 -9.64 6.97 15.36
CA ILE A 4 -8.33 7.08 14.70
C ILE A 4 -8.43 7.34 13.20
N GLN A 5 -9.47 6.81 12.54
CA GLN A 5 -9.75 7.05 11.13
C GLN A 5 -10.22 8.50 10.90
N SER A 6 -11.01 9.06 11.82
CA SER A 6 -11.38 10.48 11.80
C SER A 6 -10.19 11.40 12.03
N ILE A 7 -9.27 11.04 12.94
CA ILE A 7 -8.03 11.81 13.17
C ILE A 7 -7.16 11.84 11.91
N PHE A 8 -6.98 10.68 11.26
CA PHE A 8 -6.22 10.59 10.02
C PHE A 8 -6.89 11.35 8.86
N GLN A 9 -8.23 11.31 8.80
CA GLN A 9 -9.01 12.10 7.85
C GLN A 9 -8.80 13.60 8.05
N GLU A 10 -8.92 14.10 9.28
CA GLU A 10 -8.70 15.51 9.60
C GLU A 10 -7.25 15.93 9.29
N TYR A 11 -6.28 15.06 9.56
CA TYR A 11 -4.88 15.31 9.21
C TYR A 11 -4.69 15.44 7.70
N ALA A 12 -5.25 14.54 6.89
CA ALA A 12 -5.16 14.61 5.43
C ALA A 12 -5.85 15.88 4.87
N GLU A 13 -6.99 16.28 5.43
CA GLU A 13 -7.68 17.52 5.06
C GLU A 13 -6.85 18.76 5.38
N ARG A 14 -6.22 18.80 6.56
CA ARG A 14 -5.31 19.90 6.96
C ARG A 14 -4.10 20.01 6.03
N LEU A 15 -3.52 18.88 5.63
CA LEU A 15 -2.43 18.83 4.66
C LEU A 15 -2.84 19.47 3.32
N ASN A 16 -4.00 19.11 2.78
CA ASN A 16 -4.51 19.69 1.53
C ASN A 16 -4.77 21.21 1.63
N CYS A 17 -5.25 21.68 2.78
CA CYS A 17 -5.54 23.10 3.02
C CYS A 17 -4.30 23.99 3.20
N ARG A 18 -3.10 23.41 3.37
CA ARG A 18 -1.82 24.14 3.54
C ARG A 18 -1.88 25.22 4.62
N LEU A 19 -2.60 24.94 5.72
CA LEU A 19 -2.66 25.88 6.83
C LEU A 19 -1.22 26.15 7.32
N PRO A 20 -0.81 27.43 7.46
CA PRO A 20 0.51 27.75 7.99
C PRO A 20 0.71 27.11 9.36
N ASP A 21 1.95 26.69 9.65
CA ASP A 21 2.40 25.97 10.85
C ASP A 21 2.01 26.63 12.21
N GLU A 22 1.38 27.80 12.21
CA GLU A 22 1.02 28.55 13.43
C GLU A 22 -0.09 27.89 14.28
N ASP A 23 -0.84 26.92 13.74
CA ASP A 23 -1.89 26.18 14.49
C ASP A 23 -1.47 24.73 14.88
N THR A 24 -0.16 24.45 14.88
CA THR A 24 0.44 23.14 15.22
C THR A 24 0.40 22.80 16.71
N THR A 25 -0.15 23.65 17.57
CA THR A 25 -0.24 23.38 19.02
C THR A 25 -1.14 22.19 19.39
N LYS A 26 -1.85 21.58 18.42
CA LYS A 26 -2.65 20.36 18.63
C LYS A 26 -2.10 19.10 17.98
N LEU A 27 -1.07 19.12 17.13
CA LEU A 27 -0.45 17.92 16.54
C LEU A 27 1.07 17.99 16.68
N SER A 28 1.63 17.22 17.63
CA SER A 28 3.08 17.10 17.77
C SER A 28 3.62 15.99 16.87
N TYR A 29 4.62 16.26 16.05
CA TYR A 29 5.30 15.27 15.20
C TYR A 29 6.64 14.89 15.81
N THR A 30 7.05 13.63 15.71
CA THR A 30 8.41 13.18 16.08
C THR A 30 9.06 12.47 14.89
N GLY A 31 10.02 13.13 14.23
CA GLY A 31 10.65 12.65 12.99
C GLY A 31 10.56 13.66 11.83
N HIS A 32 11.38 13.52 10.78
CA HIS A 32 11.57 14.51 9.71
C HIS A 32 10.24 15.04 9.10
N SER A 33 9.92 16.31 9.35
CA SER A 33 8.87 17.18 8.77
C SER A 33 7.42 16.65 8.72
N ALA A 34 6.46 17.52 9.10
CA ALA A 34 5.00 17.32 8.98
C ALA A 34 4.52 17.03 7.53
N SER A 35 5.40 17.20 6.53
CA SER A 35 5.13 17.07 5.10
C SER A 35 5.29 15.67 4.50
N GLN A 36 5.70 14.63 5.26
CA GLN A 36 6.01 13.31 4.68
C GLN A 36 4.89 12.70 3.82
N LEU A 37 3.61 12.98 4.12
CA LEU A 37 2.48 12.48 3.31
C LEU A 37 2.15 13.33 2.08
N LEU A 38 2.69 14.54 1.96
CA LEU A 38 2.60 15.36 0.75
C LEU A 38 3.89 15.33 -0.08
N SER A 39 5.02 14.98 0.54
CA SER A 39 6.29 14.85 -0.17
C SER A 39 6.18 13.80 -1.27
N LEU A 40 6.65 14.16 -2.46
CA LEU A 40 6.73 13.28 -3.61
C LEU A 40 7.96 12.37 -3.50
N PRO A 41 7.97 11.24 -4.23
CA PRO A 41 9.14 10.37 -4.30
C PRO A 41 10.40 11.10 -4.76
N ALA A 42 11.57 10.57 -4.40
CA ALA A 42 12.85 11.11 -4.82
C ALA A 42 12.92 11.29 -6.35
N GLY A 43 13.44 12.44 -6.80
CA GLY A 43 13.50 12.82 -8.22
C GLY A 43 12.28 13.59 -8.74
N PHE A 44 11.21 13.71 -7.95
CA PHE A 44 10.00 14.46 -8.32
C PHE A 44 9.81 15.75 -7.51
N GLU A 45 10.78 16.17 -6.72
CA GLU A 45 10.71 17.34 -5.82
C GLU A 45 10.44 18.64 -6.59
N HIS A 46 10.92 18.71 -7.84
CA HIS A 46 10.67 19.85 -8.74
C HIS A 46 9.16 20.08 -8.99
N LEU A 47 8.34 19.02 -8.96
CA LEU A 47 6.89 19.14 -9.12
C LEU A 47 6.21 19.77 -7.91
N GLU A 48 6.74 19.61 -6.70
CA GLU A 48 6.19 20.26 -5.49
C GLU A 48 6.30 21.79 -5.58
N VAL A 49 7.36 22.28 -6.22
CA VAL A 49 7.60 23.71 -6.43
C VAL A 49 6.63 24.27 -7.48
N SER A 50 6.39 23.54 -8.58
CA SER A 50 5.58 24.01 -9.70
C SER A 50 4.08 23.71 -9.59
N SER A 51 3.67 22.82 -8.69
CA SER A 51 2.32 22.22 -8.69
C SER A 51 1.65 22.25 -7.32
N TYR A 52 0.34 22.03 -7.30
CA TYR A 52 -0.43 21.66 -6.13
C TYR A 52 -0.43 20.14 -5.97
N VAL A 53 0.05 19.64 -4.84
CA VAL A 53 -0.09 18.24 -4.44
C VAL A 53 -1.24 18.14 -3.45
N ASN A 54 -2.21 17.28 -3.75
CA ASN A 54 -3.34 16.96 -2.89
C ASN A 54 -3.45 15.44 -2.71
N ILE A 55 -3.95 15.02 -1.55
CA ILE A 55 -4.22 13.62 -1.26
C ILE A 55 -5.70 13.38 -1.01
N THR A 56 -6.23 12.28 -1.54
CA THR A 56 -7.57 11.79 -1.25
C THR A 56 -7.47 10.40 -0.64
N ILE A 57 -8.09 10.19 0.53
CA ILE A 57 -8.16 8.86 1.15
C ILE A 57 -9.15 8.02 0.35
N LEU A 58 -8.66 7.02 -0.38
CA LEU A 58 -9.49 6.04 -1.09
C LEU A 58 -9.98 4.95 -0.14
N HIS A 59 -9.12 4.52 0.78
CA HIS A 59 -9.43 3.51 1.78
C HIS A 59 -8.60 3.69 3.04
N GLN A 60 -9.13 3.27 4.18
CA GLN A 60 -8.36 3.19 5.41
C GLN A 60 -8.87 2.09 6.34
N ILE A 61 -7.95 1.48 7.08
CA ILE A 61 -8.17 0.44 8.09
C ILE A 61 -7.36 0.86 9.32
N GLY A 62 -7.97 0.82 10.50
CA GLY A 62 -7.26 1.20 11.72
C GLY A 62 -7.65 0.34 12.90
N ASP A 63 -6.66 0.01 13.73
CA ASP A 63 -6.82 -0.65 15.01
C ASP A 63 -6.72 0.37 16.15
N ALA A 64 -7.84 0.63 16.82
CA ALA A 64 -7.89 1.61 17.90
C ALA A 64 -7.19 1.14 19.17
N SER A 65 -6.92 -0.16 19.31
CA SER A 65 -6.23 -0.72 20.48
C SER A 65 -4.71 -0.53 20.40
N THR A 66 -4.15 -0.61 19.20
CA THR A 66 -2.72 -0.39 18.96
C THR A 66 -2.40 1.04 18.50
N GLY A 67 -3.39 1.72 17.93
CA GLY A 67 -3.20 3.00 17.24
C GLY A 67 -2.69 2.84 15.82
N ASP A 68 -2.50 1.62 15.31
CA ASP A 68 -2.01 1.41 13.95
C ASP A 68 -3.10 1.75 12.93
N LEU A 69 -2.68 2.40 11.85
CA LEU A 69 -3.54 2.74 10.72
C LEU A 69 -2.82 2.46 9.40
N ALA A 70 -3.57 1.97 8.43
CA ALA A 70 -3.13 1.86 7.05
C ALA A 70 -4.14 2.51 6.11
N ALA A 71 -3.64 3.15 5.06
CA ALA A 71 -4.49 3.83 4.08
C ALA A 71 -3.99 3.64 2.65
N ILE A 72 -4.94 3.62 1.71
CA ILE A 72 -4.71 3.82 0.29
C ILE A 72 -5.10 5.26 -0.02
N LEU A 73 -4.15 6.02 -0.55
CA LEU A 73 -4.32 7.40 -0.95
C LEU A 73 -4.22 7.51 -2.48
N LEU A 74 -5.02 8.41 -3.05
CA LEU A 74 -4.79 8.97 -4.38
C LEU A 74 -4.02 10.27 -4.20
N VAL A 75 -2.83 10.35 -4.77
CA VAL A 75 -2.05 11.59 -4.84
C VAL A 75 -2.33 12.24 -6.19
N GLN A 76 -2.75 13.50 -6.17
CA GLN A 76 -3.04 14.30 -7.35
C GLN A 76 -2.11 15.52 -7.41
N ILE A 77 -1.36 15.63 -8.51
CA ILE A 77 -0.47 16.75 -8.81
C ILE A 77 -1.12 17.60 -9.90
N SER A 78 -1.54 18.82 -9.56
CA SER A 78 -2.14 19.77 -10.51
C SER A 78 -1.28 21.01 -10.70
N PRO A 79 -1.15 21.56 -11.92
CA PRO A 79 -0.31 22.74 -12.18
C PRO A 79 -0.79 23.98 -11.41
N LYS A 80 0.13 24.87 -11.02
CA LYS A 80 -0.23 26.21 -10.53
C LYS A 80 -0.64 27.12 -11.70
N ALA A 81 -1.76 27.84 -11.56
CA ALA A 81 -2.37 28.64 -12.63
C ALA A 81 -1.44 29.73 -13.23
N ASP A 82 -0.46 30.22 -12.46
CA ASP A 82 0.45 31.29 -12.89
C ASP A 82 1.76 30.79 -13.53
N SER A 83 1.89 29.48 -13.78
CA SER A 83 3.09 28.94 -14.42
C SER A 83 3.01 29.08 -15.96
N PRO A 84 4.05 29.59 -16.65
CA PRO A 84 4.02 29.85 -18.10
C PRO A 84 3.82 28.60 -18.98
N ALA A 85 3.80 27.39 -18.39
CA ALA A 85 3.49 26.11 -19.03
C ALA A 85 1.99 25.70 -18.94
N SER A 86 1.12 26.55 -18.40
CA SER A 86 -0.25 26.19 -17.97
C SER A 86 -1.23 25.75 -19.06
N SER A 87 -0.95 25.95 -20.37
CA SER A 87 -1.93 25.57 -21.41
C SER A 87 -1.91 24.08 -21.80
N THR A 88 -0.93 23.29 -21.32
CA THR A 88 -0.78 21.87 -21.66
C THR A 88 -0.49 20.94 -20.48
N ALA A 89 -0.33 21.48 -19.27
CA ALA A 89 0.11 20.69 -18.13
C ALA A 89 -1.04 19.78 -17.61
N THR A 90 -0.85 18.48 -17.77
CA THR A 90 -1.81 17.45 -17.38
C THR A 90 -1.77 17.20 -15.87
N VAL A 91 -2.94 16.93 -15.28
CA VAL A 91 -3.01 16.43 -13.90
C VAL A 91 -2.37 15.05 -13.86
N ILE A 92 -1.44 14.85 -12.92
CA ILE A 92 -0.84 13.54 -12.68
C ILE A 92 -1.47 12.93 -11.44
N GLU A 93 -1.82 11.66 -11.52
CA GLU A 93 -2.38 10.90 -10.42
C GLU A 93 -1.59 9.61 -10.21
N PHE A 94 -1.31 9.28 -8.95
CA PHE A 94 -0.74 7.99 -8.60
C PHE A 94 -1.22 7.54 -7.23
N ARG A 95 -1.09 6.24 -6.98
CA ARG A 95 -1.51 5.60 -5.73
C ARG A 95 -0.37 5.63 -4.73
N ARG A 96 -0.72 5.91 -3.48
CA ARG A 96 0.19 5.88 -2.32
C ARG A 96 -0.40 4.97 -1.26
N HIS A 97 0.37 3.99 -0.78
CA HIS A 97 0.02 3.20 0.40
C HIS A 97 0.76 3.77 1.61
N VAL A 98 0.06 3.82 2.75
CA VAL A 98 0.60 4.34 4.01
C VAL A 98 0.32 3.36 5.13
N PHE A 99 1.31 3.13 5.98
CA PHE A 99 1.14 2.60 7.34
C PHE A 99 1.66 3.65 8.32
N CYS A 100 0.94 3.92 9.39
CA CYS A 100 1.35 4.86 10.43
C CYS A 100 0.77 4.50 11.78
N GLN A 101 1.20 5.21 12.82
CA GLN A 101 0.63 5.15 14.16
C GLN A 101 -0.07 6.46 14.49
N VAL A 102 -1.28 6.34 15.02
CA VAL A 102 -2.14 7.44 15.45
C VAL A 102 -2.35 7.34 16.95
N GLN A 103 -1.84 8.32 17.69
CA GLN A 103 -1.99 8.39 19.14
C GLN A 103 -2.45 9.78 19.56
N GLY A 104 -3.67 9.85 20.10
CA GLY A 104 -4.34 11.14 20.31
C GLY A 104 -4.47 11.87 18.98
N THR A 105 -3.84 13.02 18.86
CA THR A 105 -3.78 13.80 17.62
C THR A 105 -2.47 13.59 16.85
N THR A 106 -1.51 12.87 17.39
CA THR A 106 -0.19 12.68 16.78
C THR A 106 -0.20 11.55 15.76
N ILE A 107 0.41 11.79 14.60
CA ILE A 107 0.71 10.75 13.61
C ILE A 107 2.23 10.56 13.54
N SER A 108 2.67 9.31 13.62
CA SER A 108 4.09 8.94 13.66
C SER A 108 4.34 7.62 12.94
N ASN A 109 5.61 7.19 12.85
CA ASN A 109 6.03 5.93 12.23
C ASN A 109 5.44 5.74 10.81
N ILE A 110 5.46 6.81 10.02
CA ILE A 110 4.87 6.83 8.69
C ILE A 110 5.77 6.04 7.75
N LYS A 111 5.21 4.99 7.15
CA LYS A 111 5.82 4.15 6.13
C LYS A 111 5.01 4.32 4.86
N VAL A 112 5.64 4.78 3.79
CA VAL A 112 4.99 5.09 2.52
C VAL A 112 5.54 4.19 1.43
N ILE A 113 4.67 3.75 0.52
CA ILE A 113 5.08 3.23 -0.79
C ILE A 113 4.27 3.98 -1.85
N ASP A 114 4.95 4.44 -2.90
CA ASP A 114 4.34 5.14 -4.02
C ASP A 114 4.37 4.32 -5.29
N ASP A 115 3.33 4.45 -6.09
CA ASP A 115 3.27 3.92 -7.45
C ASP A 115 4.08 4.83 -8.38
N VAL A 116 5.40 4.79 -8.22
CA VAL A 116 6.33 5.68 -8.94
C VAL A 116 6.31 5.41 -10.44
N ASP A 117 5.98 4.19 -10.87
CA ASP A 117 5.83 3.89 -12.29
C ASP A 117 4.57 4.56 -12.87
N ALA A 118 3.45 4.61 -12.14
CA ALA A 118 2.29 5.42 -12.54
C ALA A 118 2.63 6.91 -12.61
N LEU A 119 3.38 7.42 -11.62
CA LEU A 119 3.87 8.82 -11.60
C LEU A 119 4.77 9.13 -12.82
N ARG A 120 5.76 8.28 -13.12
CA ARG A 120 6.66 8.42 -14.28
C ARG A 120 5.92 8.42 -15.61
N ASN A 121 4.98 7.48 -15.77
CA ASN A 121 4.31 7.25 -17.04
C ASN A 121 3.07 8.14 -17.22
N SER A 122 2.65 8.86 -16.18
CA SER A 122 1.35 9.55 -16.15
C SER A 122 0.17 8.62 -16.48
N ASP A 123 0.31 7.32 -16.18
CA ASP A 123 -0.71 6.28 -16.40
C ASP A 123 -1.31 5.89 -15.05
N SER A 124 -2.26 6.70 -14.58
CA SER A 124 -2.95 6.45 -13.31
C SER A 124 -3.88 5.25 -13.44
N ARG A 125 -3.43 4.11 -12.93
CA ARG A 125 -4.31 2.98 -12.65
C ARG A 125 -4.77 3.06 -11.21
N ALA A 126 -5.61 4.05 -10.90
CA ALA A 126 -6.23 4.17 -9.60
C ALA A 126 -7.11 2.93 -9.33
N VAL A 127 -6.52 1.91 -8.70
CA VAL A 127 -7.23 0.71 -8.29
C VAL A 127 -8.22 1.14 -7.22
N ARG A 128 -9.51 1.05 -7.54
CA ARG A 128 -10.57 1.43 -6.63
C ARG A 128 -10.78 0.34 -5.60
N PRO A 129 -10.80 0.68 -4.30
CA PRO A 129 -11.26 -0.24 -3.27
C PRO A 129 -12.68 -0.74 -3.60
N PRO A 130 -13.01 -1.99 -3.22
CA PRO A 130 -14.36 -2.51 -3.43
C PRO A 130 -15.40 -1.67 -2.69
N THR A 131 -16.55 -1.45 -3.33
CA THR A 131 -17.69 -0.72 -2.75
C THR A 131 -18.74 -1.65 -2.14
N TRP A 132 -18.60 -2.96 -2.32
CA TRP A 132 -19.46 -3.97 -1.72
C TRP A 132 -19.11 -4.20 -0.25
N SER A 133 -20.04 -4.80 0.49
CA SER A 133 -19.83 -5.21 1.89
C SER A 133 -19.79 -6.73 1.97
N ALA A 134 -18.81 -7.27 2.68
CA ALA A 134 -18.67 -8.70 2.88
C ALA A 134 -19.87 -9.29 3.62
N LYS A 135 -20.18 -10.56 3.38
CA LYS A 135 -21.08 -11.31 4.24
C LYS A 135 -20.48 -11.45 5.64
N ALA A 136 -21.34 -11.40 6.66
CA ALA A 136 -20.90 -11.62 8.02
C ALA A 136 -20.28 -13.02 8.15
N PRO A 137 -19.09 -13.15 8.75
CA PRO A 137 -18.46 -14.45 8.93
C PRO A 137 -19.23 -15.29 9.97
N PRO A 138 -19.08 -16.62 9.97
CA PRO A 138 -19.62 -17.46 11.02
C PRO A 138 -18.96 -17.13 12.37
N PRO A 139 -19.65 -17.40 13.50
CA PRO A 139 -19.07 -17.21 14.83
C PRO A 139 -17.74 -17.97 14.99
N GLY A 140 -16.74 -17.31 15.56
CA GLY A 140 -15.42 -17.89 15.82
C GLY A 140 -14.45 -17.86 14.64
N PHE A 141 -14.85 -17.34 13.47
CA PHE A 141 -13.90 -17.05 12.40
C PHE A 141 -12.96 -15.91 12.81
N SER A 142 -11.65 -16.12 12.61
CA SER A 142 -10.63 -15.07 12.74
C SER A 142 -10.02 -14.77 11.39
N LEU A 143 -10.17 -13.52 10.94
CA LEU A 143 -9.53 -13.04 9.74
C LEU A 143 -8.01 -12.98 9.89
N ALA A 144 -7.53 -12.57 11.07
CA ALA A 144 -6.10 -12.52 11.38
C ALA A 144 -5.42 -13.89 11.26
N GLU A 145 -6.00 -14.93 11.86
CA GLU A 145 -5.47 -16.30 11.80
C GLU A 145 -5.52 -16.86 10.38
N THR A 146 -6.63 -16.64 9.67
CA THR A 146 -6.81 -17.08 8.29
C THR A 146 -5.76 -16.47 7.36
N TYR A 147 -5.51 -15.16 7.48
CA TYR A 147 -4.50 -14.50 6.66
C TYR A 147 -3.07 -14.93 7.00
N ARG A 148 -2.76 -15.18 8.28
CA ARG A 148 -1.46 -15.75 8.68
C ARG A 148 -1.26 -17.16 8.11
N ALA A 149 -2.31 -17.99 8.11
CA ALA A 149 -2.28 -19.32 7.53
C ALA A 149 -2.12 -19.26 6.00
N TYR A 150 -2.79 -18.33 5.32
CA TYR A 150 -2.57 -18.02 3.91
C TYR A 150 -1.12 -17.61 3.64
N PHE A 151 -0.60 -16.66 4.42
CA PHE A 151 0.77 -16.18 4.29
C PHE A 151 1.78 -17.33 4.46
N ASN A 152 1.56 -18.20 5.45
CA ASN A 152 2.39 -19.39 5.65
C ASN A 152 2.29 -20.35 4.46
N CYS A 153 1.08 -20.61 3.94
CA CYS A 153 0.87 -21.47 2.77
C CYS A 153 1.66 -21.01 1.54
N VAL A 154 1.67 -19.70 1.26
CA VAL A 154 2.50 -19.12 0.20
C VAL A 154 3.99 -19.29 0.52
N SER A 155 4.40 -18.91 1.73
CA SER A 155 5.81 -18.95 2.17
C SER A 155 6.41 -20.36 2.15
N THR A 156 5.61 -21.39 2.45
CA THR A 156 6.03 -22.81 2.44
C THR A 156 5.79 -23.50 1.09
N ARG A 157 5.37 -22.77 0.06
CA ARG A 157 5.12 -23.30 -1.29
C ARG A 157 4.10 -24.44 -1.34
N THR A 158 3.07 -24.42 -0.49
CA THR A 158 2.02 -25.46 -0.41
C THR A 158 0.71 -25.04 -1.07
N MET A 159 0.79 -24.08 -2.01
CA MET A 159 -0.39 -23.42 -2.61
C MET A 159 -1.24 -24.36 -3.46
N ASP A 160 -0.62 -25.30 -4.18
CA ASP A 160 -1.33 -26.26 -5.03
C ASP A 160 -2.43 -27.02 -4.26
N GLU A 161 -2.12 -27.45 -3.03
CA GLU A 161 -3.04 -28.20 -2.18
C GLU A 161 -3.98 -27.29 -1.34
N ASN A 162 -3.50 -26.10 -0.95
CA ASN A 162 -4.12 -25.36 0.16
C ASN A 162 -4.71 -23.99 -0.23
N LEU A 163 -4.39 -23.44 -1.39
CA LEU A 163 -4.79 -22.07 -1.76
C LEU A 163 -6.31 -21.88 -1.84
N SER A 164 -7.05 -22.95 -2.18
CA SER A 164 -8.52 -22.96 -2.24
C SER A 164 -9.19 -22.69 -0.88
N LYS A 165 -8.49 -22.95 0.23
CA LYS A 165 -8.97 -22.65 1.59
C LYS A 165 -8.98 -21.14 1.88
N PHE A 166 -8.12 -20.38 1.20
CA PHE A 166 -7.85 -18.98 1.54
C PHE A 166 -8.38 -17.99 0.53
N THR A 167 -8.62 -18.43 -0.71
CA THR A 167 -8.98 -17.55 -1.83
C THR A 167 -10.27 -18.00 -2.49
N ASN A 168 -11.04 -17.07 -3.03
CA ASN A 168 -12.14 -17.40 -3.93
C ASN A 168 -11.63 -17.99 -5.25
N ASP A 169 -12.52 -18.62 -6.03
CA ASP A 169 -12.15 -19.22 -7.32
C ASP A 169 -11.65 -18.18 -8.32
N HIS A 170 -12.11 -16.94 -8.13
CA HIS A 170 -11.62 -15.76 -8.81
C HIS A 170 -11.29 -14.67 -7.79
N ILE A 171 -10.25 -13.90 -8.10
CA ILE A 171 -9.74 -12.84 -7.24
C ILE A 171 -9.64 -11.58 -8.09
N THR A 172 -10.08 -10.45 -7.55
CA THR A 172 -9.74 -9.14 -8.10
C THR A 172 -8.38 -8.72 -7.54
N PHE A 173 -7.31 -8.91 -8.31
CA PHE A 173 -5.94 -8.56 -7.93
C PHE A 173 -5.50 -7.27 -8.65
N ASN A 174 -5.25 -6.20 -7.90
CA ASN A 174 -4.92 -4.87 -8.43
C ASN A 174 -5.89 -4.40 -9.54
N GLY A 175 -7.18 -4.68 -9.38
CA GLY A 175 -8.23 -4.33 -10.34
C GLY A 175 -8.40 -5.32 -11.50
N HIS A 176 -7.51 -6.31 -11.65
CA HIS A 176 -7.62 -7.36 -12.65
C HIS A 176 -8.35 -8.57 -12.09
N TYR A 177 -9.36 -9.07 -12.81
CA TYR A 177 -10.06 -10.28 -12.46
C TYR A 177 -9.28 -11.50 -12.95
N VAL A 178 -8.76 -12.30 -12.02
CA VAL A 178 -7.93 -13.48 -12.32
C VAL A 178 -8.50 -14.73 -11.67
N THR A 179 -8.27 -15.89 -12.27
CA THR A 179 -8.59 -17.17 -11.62
C THR A 179 -7.61 -17.45 -10.48
N ARG A 180 -8.00 -18.29 -9.52
CA ARG A 180 -7.09 -18.77 -8.46
C ARG A 180 -5.81 -19.39 -9.03
N GLU A 181 -5.91 -20.10 -10.16
CA GLU A 181 -4.79 -20.74 -10.83
C GLU A 181 -3.81 -19.71 -11.41
N GLN A 182 -4.33 -18.66 -12.05
CA GLN A 182 -3.51 -17.53 -12.52
C GLN A 182 -2.83 -16.81 -11.35
N TYR A 183 -3.57 -16.59 -10.26
CA TYR A 183 -3.02 -15.99 -9.04
C TYR A 183 -1.91 -16.85 -8.43
N ARG A 184 -2.10 -18.17 -8.36
CA ARG A 184 -1.07 -19.14 -7.93
C ARG A 184 0.16 -19.07 -8.84
N GLY A 185 -0.05 -19.12 -10.16
CA GLY A 185 1.03 -19.10 -11.15
C GLY A 185 1.94 -17.89 -11.00
N ALA A 186 1.37 -16.70 -10.78
CA ALA A 186 2.15 -15.48 -10.53
C ALA A 186 3.02 -15.57 -9.25
N MET A 187 2.52 -16.22 -8.19
CA MET A 187 3.31 -16.46 -6.97
C MET A 187 4.39 -17.52 -7.18
N GLU A 188 4.12 -18.56 -7.97
CA GLU A 188 5.08 -19.61 -8.31
C GLU A 188 6.22 -19.08 -9.20
N GLU A 189 5.90 -18.26 -10.20
CA GLU A 189 6.90 -17.51 -10.98
C GLU A 189 7.77 -16.63 -10.08
N CYS A 190 7.14 -15.93 -9.12
CA CYS A 190 7.87 -15.18 -8.11
C CYS A 190 8.78 -16.10 -7.28
N HIS A 191 8.39 -17.31 -6.91
CA HIS A 191 9.23 -18.24 -6.16
C HIS A 191 10.41 -18.81 -6.95
N ASP A 192 10.25 -18.96 -8.26
CA ASP A 192 11.29 -19.44 -9.17
C ASP A 192 12.36 -18.39 -9.44
N VAL A 193 11.96 -17.13 -9.51
CA VAL A 193 12.87 -15.98 -9.55
C VAL A 193 13.48 -15.80 -8.16
N MET A 194 12.59 -15.65 -7.20
CA MET A 194 12.60 -15.67 -5.73
C MET A 194 13.39 -16.69 -4.91
N ALA A 195 14.35 -17.43 -5.47
CA ALA A 195 14.68 -18.76 -4.95
C ALA A 195 15.06 -18.82 -3.45
N ASP A 196 15.89 -17.88 -2.95
CA ASP A 196 16.32 -17.79 -1.55
C ASP A 196 15.51 -16.78 -0.71
N CYS A 197 14.37 -16.32 -1.24
CA CYS A 197 13.62 -15.24 -0.63
C CYS A 197 13.03 -15.62 0.73
N LYS A 198 13.30 -14.77 1.71
CA LYS A 198 12.61 -14.74 2.98
C LYS A 198 11.57 -13.63 2.96
N ASN A 199 10.30 -13.98 3.04
CA ASN A 199 9.23 -13.04 3.29
C ASN A 199 8.94 -12.97 4.80
N THR A 200 8.52 -11.81 5.30
CA THR A 200 8.17 -11.62 6.71
C THR A 200 6.97 -10.69 6.81
N LEU A 201 5.91 -11.16 7.45
CA LEU A 201 4.74 -10.35 7.77
C LEU A 201 5.07 -9.43 8.95
N GLU A 202 5.52 -8.20 8.65
CA GLU A 202 5.97 -7.20 9.63
C GLU A 202 4.81 -6.57 10.39
N SER A 203 3.68 -6.32 9.72
CA SER A 203 2.51 -5.70 10.34
C SER A 203 1.22 -6.26 9.74
N LEU A 204 0.18 -6.36 10.58
CA LEU A 204 -1.14 -6.83 10.19
C LEU A 204 -2.20 -6.04 10.98
N ILE A 205 -3.00 -5.25 10.28
CA ILE A 205 -4.11 -4.46 10.83
C ILE A 205 -5.40 -5.09 10.30
N VAL A 206 -6.32 -5.46 11.19
CA VAL A 206 -7.51 -6.24 10.83
C VAL A 206 -8.78 -5.52 11.25
N ASP A 207 -9.74 -5.42 10.34
CA ASP A 207 -11.12 -5.06 10.64
C ASP A 207 -12.00 -6.31 10.50
N GLU A 208 -12.13 -7.04 11.60
CA GLU A 208 -12.93 -8.28 11.68
C GLU A 208 -14.40 -8.03 11.30
N LYS A 209 -14.94 -6.84 11.59
CA LYS A 209 -16.34 -6.54 11.27
C LYS A 209 -16.55 -6.32 9.77
N LYS A 210 -15.64 -5.59 9.13
CA LYS A 210 -15.72 -5.30 7.69
C LYS A 210 -15.06 -6.38 6.82
N GLN A 211 -14.47 -7.41 7.43
CA GLN A 211 -13.78 -8.51 6.75
C GLN A 211 -12.70 -8.01 5.78
N GLN A 212 -11.86 -7.09 6.28
CA GLN A 212 -10.77 -6.51 5.52
C GLN A 212 -9.53 -6.36 6.40
N LEU A 213 -8.36 -6.34 5.78
CA LEU A 213 -7.09 -6.18 6.46
C LEU A 213 -6.09 -5.40 5.62
N ALA A 214 -5.09 -4.86 6.30
CA ALA A 214 -3.88 -4.33 5.69
C ALA A 214 -2.67 -5.07 6.25
N ALA A 215 -1.74 -5.45 5.39
CA ALA A 215 -0.52 -6.14 5.73
C ALA A 215 0.70 -5.41 5.15
N ARG A 216 1.78 -5.37 5.93
CA ARG A 216 3.10 -4.96 5.46
C ARG A 216 4.01 -6.17 5.44
N VAL A 217 4.56 -6.48 4.27
CA VAL A 217 5.45 -7.63 4.06
C VAL A 217 6.84 -7.11 3.69
N VAL A 218 7.85 -7.74 4.27
CA VAL A 218 9.26 -7.48 3.96
C VAL A 218 9.80 -8.67 3.16
N PHE A 219 10.48 -8.38 2.06
CA PHE A 219 11.14 -9.37 1.22
C PHE A 219 12.64 -9.18 1.30
N GLU A 220 13.38 -10.26 1.56
CA GLU A 220 14.84 -10.30 1.55
C GLU A 220 15.32 -11.45 0.68
N TRP A 221 16.07 -11.18 -0.38
CA TRP A 221 16.52 -12.20 -1.32
C TRP A 221 17.78 -11.78 -2.07
N THR A 222 18.37 -12.71 -2.82
CA THR A 222 19.55 -12.50 -3.65
C THR A 222 19.16 -12.61 -5.13
N PRO A 223 19.05 -11.50 -5.88
CA PRO A 223 18.67 -11.53 -7.28
C PRO A 223 19.75 -12.23 -8.11
N VAL A 224 19.39 -13.39 -8.69
CA VAL A 224 20.23 -14.20 -9.59
C VAL A 224 19.61 -14.40 -10.97
N LYS A 225 18.40 -13.89 -11.17
CA LYS A 225 17.66 -13.87 -12.43
C LYS A 225 17.10 -12.46 -12.63
N THR A 226 16.88 -12.07 -13.88
CA THR A 226 16.18 -10.82 -14.22
C THR A 226 14.79 -10.83 -13.60
N TRP A 227 14.42 -9.73 -12.95
CA TRP A 227 13.10 -9.57 -12.36
C TRP A 227 12.58 -8.15 -12.61
N ASN A 228 11.35 -8.06 -13.08
CA ASN A 228 10.71 -6.80 -13.45
C ASN A 228 11.57 -5.91 -14.39
N GLY A 229 12.26 -6.54 -15.35
CA GLY A 229 13.13 -5.86 -16.31
C GLY A 229 14.51 -5.42 -15.78
N ILE A 230 14.85 -5.77 -14.54
CA ILE A 230 16.10 -5.37 -13.89
C ILE A 230 17.06 -6.58 -13.83
N GLU A 231 18.27 -6.40 -14.35
CA GLU A 231 19.30 -7.43 -14.37
C GLU A 231 19.83 -7.75 -12.97
N PRO A 232 20.14 -9.02 -12.67
CA PRO A 232 20.57 -9.44 -11.34
C PRO A 232 21.97 -8.90 -11.00
N THR A 233 22.16 -8.47 -9.75
CA THR A 233 23.47 -8.04 -9.23
C THR A 233 24.17 -9.10 -8.40
N GLY A 234 23.46 -10.16 -7.98
CA GLY A 234 23.95 -11.15 -7.02
C GLY A 234 24.14 -10.61 -5.59
N LYS A 235 23.74 -9.36 -5.31
CA LYS A 235 23.79 -8.76 -3.98
C LYS A 235 22.45 -8.93 -3.27
N ARG A 236 22.48 -9.18 -1.97
CA ARG A 236 21.25 -9.27 -1.17
C ARG A 236 20.53 -7.94 -1.16
N VAL A 237 19.23 -7.97 -1.44
CA VAL A 237 18.33 -6.80 -1.40
C VAL A 237 17.24 -7.01 -0.36
N LYS A 238 16.66 -5.90 0.11
CA LYS A 238 15.56 -5.86 1.05
C LYS A 238 14.56 -4.77 0.68
N PHE A 239 13.32 -5.13 0.37
CA PHE A 239 12.28 -4.18 0.01
C PHE A 239 10.94 -4.63 0.60
N THR A 240 9.91 -3.81 0.44
CA THR A 240 8.63 -4.03 1.14
C THR A 240 7.44 -3.94 0.23
N GLU A 241 6.36 -4.58 0.67
CA GLU A 241 5.05 -4.56 0.04
C GLU A 241 4.01 -4.10 1.05
N HIS A 242 3.07 -3.28 0.60
CA HIS A 242 1.85 -2.95 1.33
C HIS A 242 0.65 -3.57 0.62
N VAL A 243 -0.09 -4.42 1.33
CA VAL A 243 -1.22 -5.18 0.79
C VAL A 243 -2.49 -4.83 1.56
N PHE A 244 -3.56 -4.55 0.84
CA PHE A 244 -4.93 -4.46 1.38
C PHE A 244 -5.74 -5.61 0.81
N VAL A 245 -6.51 -6.28 1.67
CA VAL A 245 -7.27 -7.48 1.29
C VAL A 245 -8.69 -7.38 1.83
N TRP A 246 -9.65 -7.72 0.98
CA TRP A 246 -11.06 -7.87 1.33
C TRP A 246 -11.46 -9.34 1.18
N PHE A 247 -12.13 -9.84 2.20
CA PHE A 247 -12.64 -11.18 2.26
C PHE A 247 -14.15 -11.16 2.00
N ASP A 248 -14.64 -12.19 1.33
CA ASP A 248 -16.06 -12.52 1.28
C ASP A 248 -16.21 -14.02 1.44
N GLU A 249 -17.24 -14.46 2.17
CA GLU A 249 -17.44 -15.87 2.50
C GLU A 249 -16.18 -16.54 3.08
N CYS A 250 -15.50 -15.84 3.99
CA CYS A 250 -14.27 -16.30 4.68
C CYS A 250 -13.06 -16.53 3.78
N ARG A 251 -13.08 -16.06 2.53
CA ARG A 251 -11.97 -16.20 1.57
C ARG A 251 -11.61 -14.87 0.94
N MET A 252 -10.34 -14.71 0.57
CA MET A 252 -9.85 -13.53 -0.15
C MET A 252 -10.60 -13.38 -1.47
N HIS A 253 -11.25 -12.23 -1.64
CA HIS A 253 -11.97 -11.86 -2.84
C HIS A 253 -11.21 -10.80 -3.65
N THR A 254 -10.69 -9.78 -2.96
CA THR A 254 -9.99 -8.66 -3.60
C THR A 254 -8.69 -8.41 -2.87
N SER A 255 -7.61 -8.18 -3.62
CA SER A 255 -6.33 -7.75 -3.09
C SER A 255 -5.79 -6.57 -3.89
N VAL A 256 -5.38 -5.53 -3.17
CA VAL A 256 -4.76 -4.32 -3.73
C VAL A 256 -3.39 -4.20 -3.09
N THR A 257 -2.34 -4.36 -3.89
CA THR A 257 -0.96 -4.36 -3.44
C THR A 257 -0.12 -3.32 -4.17
N LEU A 258 0.89 -2.82 -3.46
CA LEU A 258 1.93 -1.96 -3.98
C LEU A 258 3.29 -2.40 -3.41
N LEU A 259 4.24 -2.59 -4.31
CA LEU A 259 5.59 -3.05 -4.03
C LEU A 259 6.56 -1.88 -4.13
N ASP A 260 7.49 -1.77 -3.19
CA ASP A 260 8.48 -0.70 -3.16
C ASP A 260 9.58 -0.93 -4.20
N MET A 261 9.22 -0.71 -5.47
CA MET A 261 10.11 -0.88 -6.61
C MET A 261 11.25 0.12 -6.60
N GLU A 262 11.08 1.29 -6.01
CA GLU A 262 12.17 2.28 -5.89
C GLU A 262 13.23 1.84 -4.91
N ALA A 263 12.85 1.35 -3.72
CA ALA A 263 13.82 0.78 -2.79
C ALA A 263 14.57 -0.41 -3.41
N PHE A 264 13.89 -1.22 -4.23
CA PHE A 264 14.55 -2.29 -4.98
C PHE A 264 15.53 -1.75 -6.03
N ARG A 265 15.10 -0.81 -6.88
CA ARG A 265 15.93 -0.19 -7.93
C ARG A 265 17.18 0.47 -7.38
N GLU A 266 17.04 1.23 -6.28
CA GLU A 266 18.17 1.87 -5.59
C GLU A 266 19.23 0.83 -5.16
N GLN A 267 18.81 -0.29 -4.57
CA GLN A 267 19.71 -1.37 -4.15
C GLN A 267 20.33 -2.12 -5.34
N MET A 268 19.65 -2.12 -6.48
CA MET A 268 20.16 -2.67 -7.74
C MET A 268 21.06 -1.68 -8.49
N GLY A 269 21.11 -0.41 -8.07
CA GLY A 269 21.92 0.63 -8.67
C GLY A 269 21.38 1.15 -10.00
N VAL A 270 20.05 1.14 -10.17
CA VAL A 270 19.34 1.60 -11.38
C VAL A 270 18.31 2.68 -11.08
#